data_AF-A0A1W9V5F6-F1
#
_entry.id   AF-A0A1W9V5F6-F1
#
_cell.length_a   1.000
_cell.length_b   1.000
_cell.length_c   1.000
_cell.angle_alpha   90.00
_cell.angle_beta   90.00
_cell.angle_gamma   90.00
#
_symmetry.space_group_name_H-M   'P 1'
#
loop_
_entity.id
_entity.type
_entity.pdbx_description
1 polymer ?
#
loop_
_entity_poly.entity_id
_entity_poly.type
_entity_poly.pdbx_seq_one_letter_code
_entity_poly.pdbx_strand_id
1 'polypeptide(L)'
;MNSSDFNRGCKQLRKKYNYECTEEFMADLQELFVKALGQPEDFSIELMEYCYPGNSPEDKYFDKLADMVDLFMMDYDESFDRLDSKDWAYLKELVNSWAMDMDMEIVTYVMQLVLSSGEFH
;
A
#
# COMPACT_ATOMS: atom_id res chain seq x y z
N MET A 1 11.35 0.54 -7.33
CA MET A 1 10.39 1.35 -8.11
C MET A 1 9.89 2.41 -7.15
N ASN A 2 9.92 3.70 -7.45
CA ASN A 2 9.39 4.71 -6.50
C ASN A 2 7.87 4.88 -6.66
N SER A 3 7.20 5.57 -5.73
CA SER A 3 5.75 5.83 -5.82
C SER A 3 5.34 6.63 -7.06
N SER A 4 6.22 7.49 -7.59
CA SER A 4 5.98 8.19 -8.86
C SER A 4 5.85 7.20 -10.02
N ASP A 5 6.73 6.20 -10.08
CA ASP A 5 6.68 5.12 -11.06
C ASP A 5 5.45 4.23 -10.86
N PHE A 6 5.09 3.91 -9.60
CA PHE A 6 3.88 3.16 -9.27
C PHE A 6 2.61 3.90 -9.74
N ASN A 7 2.49 5.19 -9.40
CA ASN A 7 1.39 6.05 -9.82
C ASN A 7 1.27 6.13 -11.35
N ARG A 8 2.41 6.21 -12.06
CA ARG A 8 2.43 6.15 -13.52
C ARG A 8 1.93 4.79 -14.03
N GLY A 9 2.35 3.69 -13.40
CA GLY A 9 1.87 2.33 -13.69
C GLY A 9 0.36 2.19 -13.53
N CYS A 10 -0.20 2.64 -12.40
CA CYS A 10 -1.64 2.63 -12.14
C CYS A 10 -2.42 3.41 -13.22
N LYS A 11 -1.93 4.59 -13.62
CA LYS A 11 -2.54 5.39 -14.71
C LYS A 11 -2.49 4.66 -16.06
N GLN A 12 -1.42 3.92 -16.34
CA GLN A 12 -1.30 3.13 -17.57
C GLN A 12 -2.25 1.92 -17.55
N LEU A 13 -2.34 1.20 -16.43
CA LEU A 13 -3.25 0.07 -16.28
C LEU A 13 -4.72 0.48 -16.45
N ARG A 14 -5.16 1.55 -15.77
CA ARG A 14 -6.53 2.05 -15.91
C ARG A 14 -6.87 2.41 -17.35
N LYS A 15 -5.93 2.98 -18.11
CA LYS A 15 -6.11 3.24 -19.55
C LYS A 15 -6.13 1.97 -20.39
N LYS A 16 -5.26 1.00 -20.10
CA LYS A 16 -5.19 -0.30 -20.80
C LYS A 16 -6.53 -1.04 -20.74
N TYR A 17 -7.21 -0.99 -19.59
CA TYR A 17 -8.47 -1.68 -19.34
C TYR A 17 -9.71 -0.77 -19.42
N ASN A 18 -9.62 0.40 -20.05
CA ASN A 18 -10.75 1.33 -20.21
C ASN A 18 -11.47 1.69 -18.89
N TYR A 19 -10.73 1.75 -17.78
CA TYR A 19 -11.28 2.01 -16.44
C TYR A 19 -12.28 0.95 -15.97
N GLU A 20 -12.21 -0.26 -16.50
CA GLU A 20 -12.98 -1.41 -16.04
C GLU A 20 -12.17 -2.24 -15.03
N CYS A 21 -12.85 -2.77 -14.01
CA CYS A 21 -12.26 -3.57 -12.94
C CYS A 21 -12.38 -5.07 -13.29
N THR A 22 -11.66 -5.50 -14.33
CA THR A 22 -11.64 -6.91 -14.78
C THR A 22 -10.70 -7.77 -13.92
N GLU A 23 -10.82 -9.09 -14.00
CA GLU A 23 -9.88 -10.01 -13.34
C GLU A 23 -8.43 -9.79 -13.80
N GLU A 24 -8.24 -9.52 -15.10
CA GLU A 24 -6.94 -9.22 -15.70
C GLU A 24 -6.37 -7.88 -15.19
N PHE A 25 -7.22 -6.86 -15.02
CA PHE A 25 -6.83 -5.59 -14.42
C PHE A 25 -6.36 -5.80 -12.97
N MET A 26 -7.09 -6.60 -12.19
CA MET A 26 -6.75 -6.88 -10.80
C MET A 26 -5.43 -7.64 -10.68
N ALA A 27 -5.20 -8.65 -11.54
CA ALA A 27 -3.95 -9.40 -11.59
C ALA A 27 -2.74 -8.49 -11.92
N ASP A 28 -2.87 -7.64 -12.95
CA ASP A 28 -1.81 -6.69 -13.33
C ASP A 28 -1.55 -5.65 -12.23
N LEU A 29 -2.61 -5.17 -11.55
CA LEU A 29 -2.48 -4.21 -10.44
C LEU A 29 -1.76 -4.85 -9.24
N GLN A 30 -2.09 -6.11 -8.93
CA GLN A 30 -1.43 -6.87 -7.87
C GLN A 30 0.04 -7.09 -8.17
N GLU A 31 0.39 -7.53 -9.38
CA GLU A 31 1.79 -7.69 -9.79
C GLU A 31 2.54 -6.36 -9.67
N LEU A 32 1.93 -5.26 -10.12
CA LEU A 32 2.51 -3.92 -10.01
C LEU A 32 2.75 -3.52 -8.54
N PHE A 33 1.77 -3.75 -7.66
CA PHE A 33 1.85 -3.39 -6.25
C PHE A 33 2.90 -4.22 -5.50
N VAL A 34 2.87 -5.55 -5.63
CA VAL A 34 3.85 -6.46 -5.01
C VAL A 34 5.28 -6.05 -5.38
N LYS A 35 5.49 -5.77 -6.67
CA LYS A 35 6.80 -5.32 -7.17
C LYS A 35 7.20 -3.94 -6.66
N ALA A 36 6.24 -3.03 -6.48
CA ALA A 36 6.51 -1.68 -5.98
C ALA A 36 6.84 -1.69 -4.47
N LEU A 37 6.08 -2.46 -3.68
CA LEU A 37 6.21 -2.53 -2.22
C LEU A 37 7.53 -3.16 -1.78
N GLY A 38 8.03 -4.16 -2.52
CA GLY A 38 9.31 -4.80 -2.24
C GLY A 38 9.34 -5.64 -0.96
N GLN A 39 8.19 -5.95 -0.39
CA GLN A 39 8.00 -6.80 0.79
C GLN A 39 7.68 -8.25 0.37
N PRO A 40 7.59 -9.22 1.30
CA PRO A 40 7.11 -10.55 0.98
C PRO A 40 5.80 -10.51 0.18
N GLU A 41 5.66 -11.41 -0.79
CA GLU A 41 4.54 -11.41 -1.73
C GLU A 41 3.20 -11.54 -1.01
N ASP A 42 3.08 -12.51 -0.11
CA ASP A 42 1.86 -12.76 0.66
C ASP A 42 1.46 -11.55 1.53
N PHE A 43 2.43 -10.90 2.19
CA PHE A 43 2.21 -9.64 2.92
C PHE A 43 1.65 -8.54 2.01
N SER A 44 2.26 -8.40 0.83
CA SER A 44 1.90 -7.36 -0.14
C SER A 44 0.49 -7.59 -0.70
N ILE A 45 0.11 -8.85 -0.91
CA ILE A 45 -1.25 -9.23 -1.35
C ILE A 45 -2.26 -8.88 -0.26
N GLU A 46 -1.99 -9.26 1.00
CA GLU A 46 -2.88 -8.98 2.13
C GLU A 46 -3.11 -7.47 2.30
N LEU A 47 -2.03 -6.67 2.24
CA LEU A 47 -2.12 -5.22 2.30
C LEU A 47 -2.92 -4.62 1.14
N MET A 48 -2.75 -5.15 -0.08
CA MET A 48 -3.51 -4.69 -1.24
C MET A 48 -5.00 -4.99 -1.10
N GLU A 49 -5.37 -6.19 -0.67
CA GLU A 49 -6.76 -6.61 -0.46
C GLU A 49 -7.48 -5.70 0.54
N TYR A 50 -6.77 -5.26 1.59
CA TYR A 50 -7.27 -4.25 2.51
C TYR A 50 -7.49 -2.88 1.85
N CYS A 51 -6.51 -2.42 1.06
CA CYS A 51 -6.53 -1.09 0.45
C CYS A 51 -7.51 -0.96 -0.73
N TYR A 52 -7.74 -2.03 -1.47
CA TYR A 52 -8.49 -2.03 -2.73
C TYR A 52 -9.61 -3.10 -2.70
N PRO A 53 -10.88 -2.69 -2.53
CA PRO A 53 -12.01 -3.63 -2.38
C PRO A 53 -12.45 -4.33 -3.68
N GLY A 54 -11.70 -4.19 -4.78
CA GLY A 54 -11.90 -4.96 -6.02
C GLY A 54 -13.08 -4.51 -6.91
N ASN A 55 -13.93 -3.60 -6.43
CA ASN A 55 -15.25 -3.33 -7.03
C ASN A 55 -15.36 -1.99 -7.78
N SER A 56 -14.36 -1.12 -7.70
CA SER A 56 -14.39 0.21 -8.32
C SER A 56 -12.97 0.80 -8.48
N PRO A 57 -12.55 1.22 -9.69
CA PRO A 57 -11.26 1.88 -9.91
C PRO A 57 -11.34 3.38 -9.58
N GLU A 58 -11.75 3.71 -8.36
CA GLU A 58 -11.74 5.06 -7.81
C GLU A 58 -10.33 5.53 -7.47
N ASP A 59 -10.04 6.81 -7.77
CA ASP A 59 -8.73 7.43 -7.56
C ASP A 59 -8.23 7.26 -6.12
N LYS A 60 -9.12 7.40 -5.13
CA LYS A 60 -8.80 7.28 -3.70
C LYS A 60 -8.13 5.96 -3.31
N TYR A 61 -8.46 4.85 -3.99
CA TYR A 61 -7.84 3.56 -3.68
C TYR A 61 -6.43 3.47 -4.25
N PHE A 62 -6.18 4.06 -5.42
CA PHE A 62 -4.83 4.16 -5.98
C PHE A 62 -3.96 5.11 -5.18
N ASP A 63 -4.54 6.22 -4.70
CA ASP A 63 -3.85 7.15 -3.81
C ASP A 63 -3.44 6.44 -2.51
N LYS A 64 -4.36 5.68 -1.88
CA LYS A 64 -4.04 4.85 -0.71
C LYS A 64 -2.96 3.81 -0.99
N LEU A 65 -3.03 3.09 -2.11
CA LEU A 65 -1.98 2.13 -2.50
C LEU A 65 -0.63 2.84 -2.70
N ALA A 66 -0.60 4.05 -3.26
CA ALA A 66 0.62 4.81 -3.43
C ALA A 66 1.22 5.24 -2.08
N ASP A 67 0.39 5.70 -1.15
CA ASP A 67 0.79 6.07 0.20
C ASP A 67 1.36 4.85 0.97
N MET A 68 0.79 3.66 0.78
CA MET A 68 1.38 2.41 1.29
C MET A 68 2.74 2.11 0.65
N VAL A 69 2.91 2.30 -0.66
CA VAL A 69 4.21 2.14 -1.30
C VAL A 69 5.23 3.10 -0.71
N ASP A 70 4.90 4.39 -0.57
CA ASP A 70 5.80 5.38 0.04
C ASP A 70 6.20 5.01 1.47
N LEU A 71 5.23 4.51 2.26
CA LEU A 71 5.46 4.02 3.61
C LEU A 71 6.49 2.90 3.67
N PHE A 72 6.34 1.85 2.86
CA PHE A 72 7.27 0.72 2.87
C PHE A 72 8.59 1.00 2.12
N MET A 73 8.67 2.12 1.40
CA MET A 73 9.91 2.65 0.84
C MET A 73 10.63 3.65 1.76
N MET A 74 10.06 3.94 2.93
CA MET A 74 10.58 4.94 3.88
C MET A 74 10.65 6.37 3.31
N ASP A 75 9.77 6.68 2.35
CA ASP A 75 9.64 8.00 1.70
C ASP A 75 8.28 8.63 2.02
N TYR A 76 7.64 8.21 3.12
CA TYR A 76 6.33 8.69 3.54
C TYR A 76 6.37 10.17 3.95
N ASP A 77 5.52 10.98 3.34
CA ASP A 77 5.33 12.38 3.70
C ASP A 77 4.12 12.55 4.61
N GLU A 78 4.37 12.68 5.92
CA GLU A 78 3.34 12.91 6.94
C GLU A 78 2.51 14.19 6.69
N SER A 79 3.02 15.15 5.90
CA SER A 79 2.27 16.38 5.57
C SER A 79 1.13 16.16 4.58
N PHE A 80 1.13 15.00 3.89
CA PHE A 80 0.09 14.56 2.96
C PHE A 80 -0.51 13.21 3.38
N ASP A 81 -0.65 12.97 4.68
CA ASP A 81 -1.24 11.75 5.23
C ASP A 81 -2.71 11.57 4.77
N ARG A 82 -2.95 10.53 3.97
CA ARG A 82 -4.31 10.11 3.58
C ARG A 82 -4.76 8.84 4.30
N LEU A 83 -3.93 8.29 5.17
CA LEU A 83 -4.25 7.11 5.96
C LEU A 83 -5.10 7.53 7.16
N ASP A 84 -6.22 6.83 7.35
CA ASP A 84 -7.09 7.05 8.49
C ASP A 84 -6.68 6.17 9.68
N SER A 85 -7.38 6.32 10.81
CA SER A 85 -7.10 5.54 12.01
C SER A 85 -7.15 4.03 11.79
N LYS A 86 -8.08 3.55 10.96
CA LYS A 86 -8.23 2.12 10.70
C LYS A 86 -7.07 1.60 9.87
N ASP A 87 -6.53 2.43 8.98
CA ASP A 87 -5.35 2.09 8.19
C ASP A 87 -4.15 1.87 9.12
N TRP A 88 -3.92 2.78 10.07
CA TRP A 88 -2.83 2.66 11.04
C TRP A 88 -3.00 1.46 11.99
N ALA A 89 -4.23 1.21 12.46
CA ALA A 89 -4.52 0.03 13.28
C ALA A 89 -4.26 -1.28 12.52
N TYR A 90 -4.68 -1.35 11.25
CA TYR A 90 -4.44 -2.50 10.40
C TYR A 90 -2.94 -2.71 10.12
N LEU A 91 -2.22 -1.65 9.75
CA LEU A 91 -0.77 -1.69 9.54
C LEU A 91 -0.02 -2.21 10.77
N LYS A 92 -0.44 -1.79 11.97
CA LYS A 92 0.12 -2.30 13.23
C LYS A 92 -0.01 -3.82 13.32
N GLU A 93 -1.22 -4.35 13.12
CA GLU A 93 -1.49 -5.77 13.26
C GLU A 93 -0.77 -6.59 12.19
N LEU A 94 -0.81 -6.11 10.95
CA LEU A 94 -0.18 -6.76 9.81
C LEU A 94 1.34 -6.81 9.96
N VAL A 95 1.99 -5.67 10.22
CA VAL A 95 3.45 -5.60 10.38
C VAL A 95 3.93 -6.43 11.56
N ASN A 96 3.19 -6.45 12.68
CA ASN A 96 3.56 -7.32 13.82
C ASN A 96 3.48 -8.81 13.46
N SER A 97 2.50 -9.21 12.65
CA SER A 97 2.34 -10.61 12.21
C SER A 97 3.46 -11.07 11.27
N TRP A 98 4.03 -10.13 10.50
CA TRP A 98 5.07 -10.38 9.50
C TRP A 98 6.47 -9.93 9.93
N ALA A 99 6.64 -9.41 11.15
CA ALA A 99 7.88 -8.78 11.62
C ALA A 99 9.13 -9.68 11.54
N MET A 100 8.96 -11.00 11.59
CA MET A 100 10.06 -11.96 11.51
C MET A 100 10.57 -12.17 10.07
N ASP A 101 9.74 -11.88 9.08
CA ASP A 101 10.00 -12.12 7.66
C ASP A 101 10.31 -10.83 6.88
N MET A 102 10.18 -9.68 7.54
CA MET A 102 10.42 -8.35 6.99
C MET A 102 11.77 -7.77 7.44
N ASP A 103 12.27 -6.77 6.71
CA ASP A 103 13.44 -6.02 7.14
C ASP A 103 13.12 -5.25 8.43
N MET A 104 13.95 -5.45 9.46
CA MET A 104 13.78 -4.83 10.77
C MET A 104 13.81 -3.29 10.70
N GLU A 105 14.55 -2.71 9.76
CA GLU A 105 14.57 -1.25 9.55
C GLU A 105 13.19 -0.74 9.11
N ILE A 106 12.57 -1.45 8.17
CA ILE A 106 11.22 -1.15 7.68
C ILE A 106 10.19 -1.35 8.78
N VAL A 107 10.23 -2.48 9.48
CA VAL A 107 9.35 -2.76 10.63
C VAL A 107 9.44 -1.64 11.66
N THR A 108 10.66 -1.23 12.00
CA THR A 108 10.89 -0.16 12.99
C THR A 108 10.34 1.17 12.51
N TYR A 109 10.61 1.54 11.25
CA TYR A 109 10.12 2.77 10.64
C TYR A 109 8.59 2.86 10.65
N VAL A 110 7.92 1.81 10.14
CA VAL A 110 6.45 1.78 10.06
C VAL A 110 5.84 1.81 11.46
N MET A 111 6.41 1.07 12.42
CA MET A 111 5.90 1.08 13.79
C MET A 111 6.09 2.43 14.51
N GLN A 112 7.15 3.19 14.19
CA GLN A 112 7.30 4.56 14.71
C GLN A 112 6.22 5.50 14.20
N LEU A 113 5.85 5.40 12.92
CA LEU A 113 4.78 6.20 12.33
C LEU A 113 3.41 5.80 12.90
N VAL A 114 3.14 4.50 13.02
CA VAL A 114 1.94 3.96 13.68
C VAL A 114 1.80 4.50 15.11
N LEU A 115 2.89 4.58 15.88
CA LEU A 115 2.85 5.16 17.23
C LEU A 115 2.59 6.67 17.22
N SER A 116 3.12 7.38 16.21
CA SER A 116 3.03 8.84 16.09
C SER A 116 1.68 9.32 15.57
N SER A 117 0.95 8.51 14.80
CA SER A 117 -0.39 8.83 14.28
C SER A 117 -1.48 8.93 15.38
N GLY A 118 -1.12 8.67 16.65
CA GLY A 118 -1.93 9.08 17.80
C GLY A 118 -3.02 8.10 18.24
N GLU A 119 -3.09 6.90 17.66
CA GLU A 119 -4.02 5.83 18.05
C GLU A 119 -3.64 5.12 19.39
N PHE A 120 -2.70 5.66 20.18
CA PHE A 120 -2.26 5.08 21.46
C PHE A 120 -2.35 6.03 22.66
N HIS A 121 -3.51 6.66 22.83
CA HIS A 121 -3.93 7.28 24.10
C HIS A 121 -5.21 6.67 24.65
#